data_AF-A0AAD5V7Y7-F1
#
_entry.id   AF-A0AAD5V7Y7-F1
#
_cell.length_a   1.000
_cell.length_b   1.000
_cell.length_c   1.000
_cell.angle_alpha   90.00
_cell.angle_beta   90.00
_cell.angle_gamma   90.00
#
_symmetry.space_group_name_H-M   'P 1'
#
loop_
_entity.id
_entity.type
_entity.pdbx_description
1 polymer ?
#
loop_
_entity_poly.entity_id
_entity_poly.type
_entity_poly.pdbx_seq_one_letter_code
_entity_poly.pdbx_strand_id
1 'polypeptide(L)'
;MALSLPTEDDKEDLLLSCRYGDTEDVKLFVDRFGPDPLNEVRDDSGNSVLHMACGNGHLDYLLSVVSPTLLSAQNNARSTPLHWAALNSHLPVVQRLVQFPNGPGKDLIDIKNASGRTPLGEAENVGWDEGAKWLVQVMNLDDGDKEEKQADEGVEVGPEDIEVEIQDAEGKVARMKISPQGSDPSKSS
;
A
#
# COMPACT_ATOMS: atom_id res chain seq x y z
N MET A 1 9.27 1.35 40.00
CA MET A 1 8.64 0.05 40.26
C MET A 1 9.14 -0.89 39.18
N ALA A 2 9.57 -2.11 39.51
CA ALA A 2 9.88 -3.09 38.48
C ALA A 2 8.55 -3.57 37.88
N LEU A 3 8.38 -3.45 36.57
CA LEU A 3 7.25 -4.05 35.87
C LEU A 3 7.42 -5.57 36.00
N SER A 4 6.38 -6.26 36.47
CA SER A 4 6.37 -7.74 36.47
C SER A 4 6.26 -8.24 35.04
N LEU A 5 6.64 -9.50 34.78
CA LEU A 5 6.33 -10.12 33.50
C LEU A 5 4.86 -10.60 33.50
N PRO A 6 4.15 -10.52 32.36
CA PRO A 6 2.79 -11.04 32.25
C PRO A 6 2.78 -12.57 32.31
N THR A 7 1.78 -13.13 33.00
CA THR A 7 1.48 -14.57 33.02
C THR A 7 0.87 -15.04 31.71
N GLU A 8 0.66 -16.34 31.52
CA GLU A 8 -0.06 -16.83 30.32
C GLU A 8 -1.52 -16.37 30.31
N ASP A 9 -2.21 -16.40 31.47
CA ASP A 9 -3.58 -15.88 31.61
C ASP A 9 -3.65 -14.38 31.21
N ASP A 10 -2.68 -13.55 31.65
CA ASP A 10 -2.63 -12.12 31.26
C ASP A 10 -2.49 -11.95 29.73
N LYS A 11 -1.78 -12.85 29.06
CA LYS A 11 -1.57 -12.81 27.59
C LYS A 11 -2.81 -13.27 26.84
N GLU A 12 -3.49 -14.31 27.33
CA GLU A 12 -4.76 -14.79 26.78
C GLU A 12 -5.83 -13.69 26.87
N ASP A 13 -5.96 -13.06 28.05
CA ASP A 13 -6.88 -11.94 28.28
C ASP A 13 -6.55 -10.74 27.39
N LEU A 14 -5.26 -10.42 27.20
CA LEU A 14 -4.83 -9.37 26.28
C LEU A 14 -5.27 -9.65 24.83
N LEU A 15 -5.08 -10.88 24.35
CA LEU A 15 -5.46 -11.27 22.99
C LEU A 15 -6.99 -11.21 22.81
N LEU A 16 -7.75 -11.59 23.84
CA LEU A 16 -9.21 -11.46 23.86
C LEU A 16 -9.63 -9.99 23.79
N SER A 17 -8.99 -9.14 24.59
CA SER A 17 -9.23 -7.69 24.60
C SER A 17 -8.96 -7.07 23.24
N CYS A 18 -7.87 -7.47 22.58
CA CYS A 18 -7.53 -7.03 21.22
C CYS A 18 -8.55 -7.52 20.19
N ARG A 19 -9.08 -8.74 20.35
CA ARG A 19 -10.10 -9.32 19.48
C ARG A 19 -11.43 -8.58 19.56
N TYR A 20 -11.85 -8.15 20.75
CA TYR A 20 -13.13 -7.47 20.96
C TYR A 20 -13.03 -5.94 20.99
N GLY A 21 -11.82 -5.39 20.91
CA GLY A 21 -11.59 -3.96 20.89
C GLY A 21 -11.67 -3.29 22.25
N ASP A 22 -11.51 -4.06 23.34
CA ASP A 22 -11.49 -3.60 24.73
C ASP A 22 -10.20 -2.82 25.01
N THR A 23 -10.13 -1.62 24.43
CA THR A 23 -8.95 -0.77 24.41
C THR A 23 -8.51 -0.37 25.81
N GLU A 24 -9.44 -0.25 26.75
CA GLU A 24 -9.13 0.04 28.15
C GLU A 24 -8.36 -1.09 28.81
N ASP A 25 -8.69 -2.35 28.53
CA ASP A 25 -7.96 -3.50 29.08
C ASP A 25 -6.56 -3.62 28.45
N VAL A 26 -6.43 -3.30 27.15
CA VAL A 26 -5.10 -3.21 26.51
C VAL A 26 -4.25 -2.11 27.17
N LYS A 27 -4.83 -0.94 27.47
CA LYS A 27 -4.12 0.13 28.20
C LYS A 27 -3.72 -0.30 29.61
N LEU A 28 -4.61 -0.97 30.34
CA LEU A 28 -4.32 -1.49 31.67
C LEU A 28 -3.18 -2.52 31.64
N PHE A 29 -3.15 -3.37 30.62
CA PHE A 29 -2.02 -4.29 30.39
C PHE A 29 -0.71 -3.52 30.19
N VAL A 30 -0.71 -2.49 29.33
CA VAL A 30 0.48 -1.65 29.06
C VAL A 30 0.92 -0.89 30.31
N ASP A 31 -0.01 -0.36 31.10
CA ASP A 31 0.31 0.34 32.35
C ASP A 31 0.96 -0.59 33.38
N ARG A 32 0.57 -1.87 33.39
CA ARG A 32 1.08 -2.88 34.33
C ARG A 32 2.41 -3.49 33.89
N PHE A 33 2.57 -3.80 32.62
CA PHE A 33 3.66 -4.61 32.09
C PHE A 33 4.58 -3.87 31.12
N GLY A 34 4.22 -2.65 30.74
CA GLY A 34 4.87 -1.91 29.66
C GLY A 34 4.37 -2.32 28.27
N PRO A 35 4.80 -1.62 27.21
CA PRO A 35 4.39 -1.90 25.84
C PRO A 35 5.15 -3.07 25.21
N ASP A 36 6.36 -3.37 25.68
CA ASP A 36 7.25 -4.37 25.08
C ASP A 36 6.59 -5.74 24.91
N PRO A 37 5.86 -6.29 25.90
CA PRO A 37 5.23 -7.60 25.76
C PRO A 37 4.22 -7.69 24.61
N LEU A 38 3.58 -6.60 24.19
CA LEU A 38 2.64 -6.60 23.06
C LEU A 38 3.26 -7.16 21.78
N ASN A 39 4.58 -6.99 21.60
CA ASN A 39 5.31 -7.46 20.44
C ASN A 39 5.54 -8.97 20.42
N GLU A 40 5.51 -9.60 21.60
CA GLU A 40 5.88 -11.01 21.81
C GLU A 40 4.68 -11.92 22.04
N VAL A 41 3.55 -11.39 22.55
CA VAL A 41 2.36 -12.21 22.83
C VAL A 41 1.81 -12.87 21.56
N ARG A 42 1.60 -14.19 21.62
CA ARG A 42 1.03 -15.02 20.57
C ARG A 42 0.06 -16.05 21.17
N ASP A 43 -1.00 -16.39 20.44
CA ASP A 43 -1.81 -17.59 20.74
C ASP A 43 -1.16 -18.88 20.19
N ASP A 44 -1.82 -20.01 20.41
CA ASP A 44 -1.40 -21.34 19.90
C ASP A 44 -1.28 -21.40 18.36
N SER A 45 -1.97 -20.52 17.64
CA SER A 45 -1.91 -20.41 16.18
C SER A 45 -0.85 -19.40 15.71
N GLY A 46 -0.06 -18.84 16.63
CA GLY A 46 0.94 -17.82 16.33
C GLY A 46 0.34 -16.46 16.01
N ASN A 47 -0.93 -16.20 16.34
CA ASN A 47 -1.58 -14.92 16.11
C ASN A 47 -1.10 -13.91 17.14
N SER A 48 -0.59 -12.77 16.67
CA SER A 48 -0.25 -11.62 17.53
C SER A 48 -1.48 -10.78 17.89
N VAL A 49 -1.28 -9.82 18.80
CA VAL A 49 -2.28 -8.78 19.12
C VAL A 49 -2.84 -8.08 17.87
N LEU A 50 -2.00 -7.85 16.84
CA LEU A 50 -2.44 -7.25 15.58
C LEU A 50 -3.28 -8.19 14.73
N HIS A 51 -3.06 -9.51 14.75
CA HIS A 51 -3.94 -10.44 14.04
C HIS A 51 -5.36 -10.37 14.60
N MET A 52 -5.47 -10.42 15.93
CA MET A 52 -6.75 -10.34 16.65
C MET A 52 -7.45 -9.02 16.37
N ALA A 53 -6.76 -7.89 16.54
CA ALA A 53 -7.33 -6.57 16.32
C ALA A 53 -7.70 -6.32 14.85
N CYS A 54 -6.80 -6.61 13.91
CA CYS A 54 -7.02 -6.30 12.50
C CYS A 54 -8.15 -7.12 11.89
N GLY A 55 -8.26 -8.41 12.27
CA GLY A 55 -9.34 -9.27 11.81
C GLY A 55 -10.73 -8.88 12.33
N ASN A 56 -10.82 -7.99 13.32
CA ASN A 56 -12.09 -7.56 13.93
C ASN A 56 -12.30 -6.04 13.88
N GLY A 57 -11.40 -5.27 13.27
CA GLY A 57 -11.59 -3.82 13.09
C GLY A 57 -11.02 -2.92 14.19
N HIS A 58 -10.19 -3.44 15.12
CA HIS A 58 -9.82 -2.75 16.37
C HIS A 58 -8.35 -2.30 16.45
N LEU A 59 -7.88 -1.55 15.44
CA LEU A 59 -6.44 -1.30 15.25
C LEU A 59 -5.89 -0.03 15.95
N ASP A 60 -6.72 0.98 16.21
CA ASP A 60 -6.22 2.36 16.38
C ASP A 60 -5.25 2.59 17.54
N TYR A 61 -5.51 2.03 18.72
CA TYR A 61 -4.60 2.18 19.86
C TYR A 61 -3.28 1.42 19.64
N LEU A 62 -3.36 0.19 19.11
CA LEU A 62 -2.21 -0.71 18.97
C LEU A 62 -1.14 -0.14 18.03
N LEU A 63 -1.52 0.53 16.94
CA LEU A 63 -0.55 1.14 16.01
C LEU A 63 0.36 2.18 16.68
N SER A 64 -0.09 2.82 17.76
CA SER A 64 0.70 3.84 18.46
C SER A 64 1.71 3.27 19.46
N VAL A 65 1.61 1.99 19.79
CA VAL A 65 2.32 1.38 20.92
C VAL A 65 3.12 0.13 20.55
N VAL A 66 2.76 -0.59 19.48
CA VAL A 66 3.52 -1.75 19.00
C VAL A 66 4.66 -1.36 18.06
N SER A 67 5.65 -2.24 17.94
CA SER A 67 6.74 -2.09 16.97
C SER A 67 6.21 -2.16 15.53
N PRO A 68 6.70 -1.30 14.61
CA PRO A 68 6.35 -1.36 13.18
C PRO A 68 6.64 -2.72 12.53
N THR A 69 7.58 -3.49 13.08
CA THR A 69 7.89 -4.85 12.60
C THR A 69 6.75 -5.85 12.81
N LEU A 70 5.83 -5.57 13.74
CA LEU A 70 4.70 -6.45 14.01
C LEU A 70 3.65 -6.43 12.88
N LEU A 71 3.65 -5.39 12.03
CA LEU A 71 2.72 -5.24 10.90
C LEU A 71 2.92 -6.32 9.83
N SER A 72 4.14 -6.83 9.68
CA SER A 72 4.49 -7.92 8.75
C SER A 72 4.65 -9.28 9.45
N ALA A 73 4.39 -9.37 10.76
CA ALA A 73 4.53 -10.61 11.50
C ALA A 73 3.58 -11.68 10.94
N GLN A 74 4.10 -12.90 10.80
CA GLN A 74 3.38 -14.03 10.24
C GLN A 74 2.98 -15.02 11.33
N ASN A 75 1.72 -15.44 11.34
CA ASN A 75 1.23 -16.52 12.21
C ASN A 75 1.65 -17.91 11.67
N ASN A 76 1.18 -19.00 12.29
CA ASN A 76 1.52 -20.36 11.88
C ASN A 76 1.04 -20.72 10.45
N ALA A 77 0.00 -20.04 9.97
CA ALA A 77 -0.49 -20.15 8.58
C ALA A 77 0.25 -19.21 7.62
N ARG A 78 1.34 -18.56 8.06
CA ARG A 78 2.06 -17.49 7.37
C ARG A 78 1.19 -16.28 6.99
N SER A 79 0.00 -16.16 7.56
CA SER A 79 -0.85 -14.99 7.35
C SER A 79 -0.32 -13.83 8.17
N THR A 80 -0.42 -12.62 7.63
CA THR A 80 -0.11 -11.36 8.33
C THR A 80 -1.38 -10.72 8.88
N PRO A 81 -1.29 -9.68 9.75
CA PRO A 81 -2.46 -8.90 10.16
C PRO A 81 -3.26 -8.33 8.97
N LEU A 82 -2.58 -7.97 7.87
CA LEU A 82 -3.23 -7.48 6.66
C LEU A 82 -4.08 -8.56 5.96
N HIS A 83 -3.65 -9.82 5.99
CA HIS A 83 -4.48 -10.93 5.49
C HIS A 83 -5.78 -11.06 6.30
N TRP A 84 -5.70 -10.92 7.63
CA TRP A 84 -6.88 -11.03 8.50
C TRP A 84 -7.85 -9.86 8.31
N ALA A 85 -7.33 -8.63 8.16
CA ALA A 85 -8.14 -7.48 7.83
C ALA A 85 -8.87 -7.64 6.48
N ALA A 86 -8.17 -8.19 5.47
CA ALA A 86 -8.73 -8.40 4.14
C ALA A 86 -9.76 -9.54 4.10
N LEU A 87 -9.47 -10.65 4.78
CA LEU A 87 -10.37 -11.80 4.92
C LEU A 87 -11.71 -11.41 5.58
N ASN A 88 -11.69 -10.44 6.50
CA ASN A 88 -12.85 -9.97 7.25
C ASN A 88 -13.39 -8.61 6.76
N SER A 89 -12.95 -8.15 5.59
CA SER A 89 -13.50 -6.97 4.91
C SER A 89 -13.39 -5.64 5.68
N HIS A 90 -12.32 -5.45 6.44
CA HIS A 90 -12.10 -4.22 7.22
C HIS A 90 -11.27 -3.17 6.46
N LEU A 91 -11.91 -2.42 5.55
CA LEU A 91 -11.22 -1.40 4.72
C LEU A 91 -10.39 -0.40 5.53
N PRO A 92 -10.92 0.21 6.61
CA PRO A 92 -10.15 1.20 7.37
C PRO A 92 -8.87 0.61 7.95
N VAL A 93 -8.91 -0.64 8.42
CA VAL A 93 -7.74 -1.35 8.96
C VAL A 93 -6.72 -1.63 7.85
N VAL A 94 -7.17 -2.11 6.69
CA VAL A 94 -6.31 -2.36 5.52
C VAL A 94 -5.57 -1.08 5.13
N GLN A 95 -6.30 0.04 5.01
CA GLN A 95 -5.73 1.34 4.68
C GLN A 95 -4.69 1.77 5.71
N ARG A 96 -5.03 1.67 7.00
CA ARG A 96 -4.17 2.13 8.10
C ARG A 96 -2.88 1.32 8.22
N LEU A 97 -2.93 0.00 7.99
CA LEU A 97 -1.72 -0.84 7.99
C LEU A 97 -0.77 -0.49 6.84
N VAL A 98 -1.30 -0.39 5.62
CA VAL A 98 -0.51 -0.12 4.41
C VAL A 98 0.03 1.32 4.39
N GLN A 99 -0.71 2.27 4.94
CA GLN A 99 -0.32 3.68 4.98
C GLN A 99 0.39 4.06 6.30
N PHE A 100 0.71 3.09 7.16
CA PHE A 100 1.33 3.39 8.45
C PHE A 100 2.73 4.00 8.25
N PRO A 101 3.00 5.21 8.79
CA PRO A 101 4.32 5.84 8.65
C PRO A 101 5.41 4.97 9.27
N ASN A 102 6.52 4.78 8.55
CA ASN A 102 7.64 3.91 8.95
C ASN A 102 7.27 2.42 9.10
N GLY A 103 6.10 2.01 8.63
CA GLY A 103 5.73 0.61 8.46
C GLY A 103 6.26 0.02 7.15
N PRO A 104 6.00 -1.27 6.88
CA PRO A 104 6.44 -1.92 5.64
C PRO A 104 5.73 -1.41 4.38
N GLY A 105 4.66 -0.63 4.53
CA GLY A 105 3.98 0.00 3.40
C GLY A 105 3.32 -1.00 2.45
N LYS A 106 3.45 -0.75 1.14
CA LYS A 106 2.93 -1.60 0.08
C LYS A 106 3.51 -3.02 0.07
N ASP A 107 4.71 -3.22 0.64
CA ASP A 107 5.36 -4.54 0.69
C ASP A 107 4.49 -5.57 1.45
N LEU A 108 3.59 -5.10 2.34
CA LEU A 108 2.61 -5.96 3.01
C LEU A 108 1.65 -6.66 2.05
N ILE A 109 1.34 -6.04 0.90
CA ILE A 109 0.36 -6.52 -0.08
C ILE A 109 0.90 -7.73 -0.85
N ASP A 110 2.21 -7.87 -0.96
CA ASP A 110 2.86 -8.96 -1.72
C ASP A 110 3.13 -10.22 -0.89
N ILE A 111 3.02 -10.14 0.43
CA ILE A 111 3.29 -11.27 1.33
C ILE A 111 2.25 -12.36 1.08
N LYS A 112 2.73 -13.59 0.86
CA LYS A 112 1.87 -14.77 0.68
C LYS A 112 1.77 -15.61 1.94
N ASN A 113 0.56 -15.99 2.31
CA ASN A 113 0.34 -16.98 3.36
C ASN A 113 0.64 -18.42 2.92
N ALA A 114 0.41 -19.41 3.78
CA ALA A 114 0.68 -20.83 3.52
C ALA A 114 -0.12 -21.39 2.35
N SER A 115 -1.30 -20.84 2.08
CA SER A 115 -2.13 -21.18 0.91
C SER A 115 -1.67 -20.50 -0.39
N GLY A 116 -0.61 -19.68 -0.34
CA GLY A 116 -0.09 -18.94 -1.49
C GLY A 116 -0.90 -17.70 -1.86
N ARG A 117 -1.86 -17.28 -1.03
CA ARG A 117 -2.69 -16.10 -1.24
C ARG A 117 -2.02 -14.87 -0.63
N THR A 118 -2.12 -13.74 -1.33
CA THR A 118 -1.83 -12.40 -0.79
C THR A 118 -3.07 -11.86 -0.06
N PRO A 119 -2.99 -10.71 0.64
CA PRO A 119 -4.18 -10.04 1.17
C PRO A 119 -5.23 -9.73 0.10
N LEU A 120 -4.82 -9.37 -1.12
CA LEU A 120 -5.75 -9.24 -2.25
C LEU A 120 -6.43 -10.59 -2.56
N GLY A 121 -5.66 -11.67 -2.63
CA GLY A 121 -6.23 -13.00 -2.86
C GLY A 121 -7.20 -13.45 -1.77
N GLU A 122 -7.01 -13.03 -0.51
CA GLU A 122 -8.01 -13.24 0.56
C GLU A 122 -9.27 -12.40 0.33
N ALA A 123 -9.13 -11.12 -0.02
CA ALA A 123 -10.26 -10.24 -0.35
C ALA A 123 -11.10 -10.79 -1.52
N GLU A 124 -10.46 -11.24 -2.59
CA GLU A 124 -11.14 -11.86 -3.74
C GLU A 124 -11.82 -13.17 -3.36
N ASN A 125 -11.16 -14.00 -2.53
CA ASN A 125 -11.70 -15.28 -2.09
C ASN A 125 -13.02 -15.12 -1.30
N VAL A 126 -13.19 -14.02 -0.57
CA VAL A 126 -14.44 -13.72 0.16
C VAL A 126 -15.40 -12.81 -0.62
N GLY A 127 -15.06 -12.41 -1.84
CA GLY A 127 -15.89 -11.53 -2.67
C GLY A 127 -15.95 -10.08 -2.17
N TRP A 128 -14.90 -9.59 -1.51
CA TRP A 128 -14.85 -8.23 -0.99
C TRP A 128 -14.35 -7.23 -2.04
N ASP A 129 -15.27 -6.79 -2.91
CA ASP A 129 -14.98 -5.91 -4.05
C ASP A 129 -14.34 -4.58 -3.67
N GLU A 130 -14.77 -3.96 -2.56
CA GLU A 130 -14.31 -2.64 -2.15
C GLU A 130 -12.83 -2.66 -1.76
N GLY A 131 -12.44 -3.60 -0.91
CA GLY A 131 -11.05 -3.78 -0.51
C GLY A 131 -10.16 -4.27 -1.63
N ALA A 132 -10.67 -5.19 -2.47
CA ALA A 132 -9.93 -5.65 -3.65
C ALA A 132 -9.60 -4.48 -4.60
N LYS A 133 -10.58 -3.61 -4.90
CA LYS A 133 -10.36 -2.40 -5.71
C LYS A 133 -9.32 -1.48 -5.08
N TRP A 134 -9.39 -1.26 -3.77
CA TRP A 134 -8.44 -0.41 -3.08
C TRP A 134 -7.01 -0.98 -3.13
N LEU A 135 -6.84 -2.28 -2.88
CA LEU A 135 -5.54 -2.95 -2.96
C LEU A 135 -4.95 -2.86 -4.37
N VAL A 136 -5.75 -3.12 -5.42
CA VAL A 136 -5.35 -2.93 -6.83
C VAL A 136 -4.93 -1.50 -7.12
N GLN A 137 -5.69 -0.52 -6.62
CA GLN A 137 -5.34 0.89 -6.79
C GLN A 137 -3.96 1.17 -6.19
N VAL A 138 -3.71 0.74 -4.95
CA VAL A 138 -2.41 0.98 -4.28
C VAL A 138 -1.24 0.31 -5.00
N MET A 139 -1.44 -0.90 -5.53
CA MET A 139 -0.40 -1.59 -6.32
C MET A 139 -0.01 -0.81 -7.59
N ASN A 140 -0.96 -0.10 -8.21
CA ASN A 140 -0.73 0.65 -9.45
C ASN A 140 -0.22 2.10 -9.24
N LEU A 141 -0.12 2.59 -8.00
CA LEU A 141 0.34 3.97 -7.74
C LEU A 141 1.85 4.16 -8.02
N ASP A 142 2.61 3.07 -8.17
CA ASP A 142 4.07 3.09 -8.34
C ASP A 142 4.54 3.26 -9.80
N ASP A 143 3.63 3.11 -10.77
CA ASP A 143 3.94 3.29 -12.20
C ASP A 143 3.86 4.77 -12.65
N GLY A 144 3.49 5.68 -11.74
CA GLY A 144 3.25 7.10 -12.01
C GLY A 144 4.43 8.05 -11.76
N ASP A 145 5.47 7.63 -11.03
CA ASP A 145 6.62 8.49 -10.68
C ASP A 145 7.81 8.27 -11.63
N LYS A 146 7.54 8.21 -12.94
CA LYS A 146 8.48 8.80 -13.88
C LYS A 146 8.18 10.29 -13.90
N GLU A 147 8.99 11.06 -13.17
CA GLU A 147 9.13 12.50 -13.36
C GLU A 147 9.22 12.78 -14.88
N GLU A 148 8.11 13.19 -15.51
CA GLU A 148 8.19 14.09 -16.64
C GLU A 148 8.77 15.39 -16.05
N LYS A 149 10.11 15.47 -16.02
CA LYS A 149 10.76 16.77 -16.13
C LYS A 149 10.44 17.30 -17.52
N GLN A 150 9.25 17.86 -17.69
CA GLN A 150 9.03 18.95 -18.63
C GLN A 150 9.87 20.12 -18.12
N ALA A 151 11.15 20.07 -18.48
CA ALA A 151 11.92 21.28 -18.61
C ALA A 151 11.35 22.02 -19.82
N ASP A 152 10.68 23.12 -19.48
CA ASP A 152 10.88 24.42 -20.11
C ASP A 152 10.01 24.80 -21.32
N GLU A 153 9.65 26.07 -21.25
CA GLU A 153 9.09 26.97 -22.26
C GLU A 153 7.63 26.77 -22.70
N GLY A 154 6.77 27.58 -22.08
CA GLY A 154 5.59 28.07 -22.77
C GLY A 154 6.02 28.89 -23.98
N VAL A 155 5.85 28.32 -25.18
CA VAL A 155 5.90 29.04 -26.46
C VAL A 155 4.55 28.90 -27.14
N GLU A 156 3.94 30.04 -27.41
CA GLU A 156 2.76 30.18 -28.27
C GLU A 156 3.06 29.58 -29.65
N VAL A 157 2.34 28.52 -30.03
CA VAL A 157 2.53 27.90 -31.35
C VAL A 157 1.78 28.72 -32.41
N GLY A 158 2.49 29.66 -33.04
CA GLY A 158 2.17 30.18 -34.37
C GLY A 158 2.40 29.12 -35.47
N PRO A 159 1.97 29.36 -36.71
CA PRO A 159 2.09 28.36 -37.77
C PRO A 159 3.57 28.18 -38.16
N GLU A 160 4.16 27.03 -37.84
CA GLU A 160 5.58 26.79 -38.09
C GLU A 160 5.84 26.21 -39.49
N ASP A 161 6.77 26.84 -40.21
CA ASP A 161 7.36 26.34 -41.44
C ASP A 161 8.16 25.06 -41.16
N ILE A 162 7.96 24.01 -41.96
CA ILE A 162 8.65 22.72 -41.78
C ILE A 162 10.02 22.79 -42.45
N GLU A 163 11.11 22.69 -41.68
CA GLU A 163 12.47 22.53 -42.22
C GLU A 163 12.86 21.06 -42.31
N VAL A 164 13.34 20.63 -43.47
CA VAL A 164 13.81 19.26 -43.69
C VAL A 164 15.31 19.30 -44.05
N GLU A 165 16.12 18.56 -43.29
CA GLU A 165 17.55 18.35 -43.59
C GLU A 165 17.71 17.02 -44.31
N ILE A 166 18.39 17.04 -45.46
CA ILE A 166 18.70 15.83 -46.22
C ILE A 166 20.21 15.77 -46.41
N GLN A 167 20.80 14.62 -46.04
CA GLN A 167 22.22 14.33 -46.21
C GLN A 167 22.41 13.36 -47.37
N ASP A 168 23.32 13.69 -48.29
CA ASP A 168 23.69 12.79 -49.39
C ASP A 168 24.68 11.69 -48.94
N ALA A 169 24.92 10.71 -49.80
CA ALA A 169 25.81 9.57 -49.52
C ALA A 169 27.30 9.97 -49.38
N GLU A 170 27.63 11.23 -49.65
CA GLU A 170 28.97 11.82 -49.51
C GLU A 170 29.08 12.70 -48.25
N GLY A 171 28.01 12.75 -47.44
CA GLY A 171 27.96 13.39 -46.14
C GLY A 171 27.61 14.88 -46.16
N LYS A 172 27.25 15.45 -47.32
CA LYS A 172 26.90 16.87 -47.46
C LYS A 172 25.44 17.09 -47.08
N VAL A 173 25.19 18.05 -46.19
CA VAL A 173 23.83 18.36 -45.69
C VAL A 173 23.27 19.57 -46.42
N ALA A 174 22.05 19.43 -46.96
CA ALA A 174 21.27 20.52 -47.51
C ALA A 174 20.00 20.74 -46.67
N ARG A 175 19.66 22.01 -46.41
CA ARG A 175 18.47 22.43 -45.63
C ARG A 175 17.45 23.05 -46.56
N MET A 176 16.21 22.58 -46.50
CA MET A 176 15.10 23.14 -47.28
C MET A 176 13.94 23.52 -46.36
N LYS A 177 13.45 24.76 -46.47
CA LYS A 177 12.25 25.22 -45.75
C LYS A 177 11.02 25.03 -46.63
N ILE A 178 10.00 24.37 -46.10
CA ILE A 178 8.73 24.12 -46.78
C ILE A 178 7.62 24.81 -45.99
N SER A 179 7.12 25.91 -46.55
CA SER A 179 5.88 26.55 -46.08
C SER A 179 4.67 25.84 -46.69
N PRO A 180 3.64 25.45 -45.92
CA PRO A 180 2.43 24.87 -46.49
C PRO A 180 1.62 25.97 -47.20
N GLN A 181 1.82 26.15 -48.51
CA GLN A 181 0.88 26.92 -49.33
C GLN A 181 -0.42 26.13 -49.49
N GLY A 182 -1.52 26.68 -48.99
CA GLY A 182 -2.87 26.20 -49.27
C GLY A 182 -3.14 26.27 -50.78
N SER A 183 -3.14 25.12 -51.44
CA SER A 183 -3.62 24.99 -52.81
C SER A 183 -5.14 24.94 -52.81
N ASP A 184 -5.77 26.06 -53.17
CA ASP A 184 -7.19 26.16 -53.49
C ASP A 184 -7.44 25.52 -54.88
N PRO A 185 -8.21 24.43 -55.02
CA PRO A 185 -8.55 23.89 -56.33
C PRO A 185 -9.81 24.60 -56.87
N SER A 186 -9.58 25.50 -57.82
CA SER A 186 -10.58 26.15 -58.68
C SER A 186 -11.68 25.21 -59.18
N LYS A 187 -12.95 25.63 -59.12
CA LYS A 187 -13.95 25.32 -60.16
C LYS A 187 -14.87 26.49 -60.46
N SER A 188 -14.80 26.93 -61.71
CA SER A 188 -15.80 27.69 -62.43
C SER A 188 -17.15 26.97 -62.48
N SER A 189 -18.24 27.69 -62.24
CA SER A 189 -19.43 27.79 -63.11
C SER A 189 -20.30 28.93 -62.63
#